data_AF-L0AZT5-F1
#
_entry.id   AF-L0AZT5-F1
#
_cell.length_a   1.000
_cell.length_b   1.000
_cell.length_c   1.000
_cell.angle_alpha   90.00
_cell.angle_beta   90.00
_cell.angle_gamma   90.00
#
_symmetry.space_group_name_H-M   'P 1'
#
loop_
_entity.id
_entity.type
_entity.pdbx_description
1 polymer ?
#
loop_
_entity_poly.entity_id
_entity_poly.type
_entity_poly.pdbx_seq_one_letter_code
_entity_poly.pdbx_strand_id
1 'polypeptide(L)'
;MDIKDSNGVVFSEITPKDGVLITSVVYGETPPFTAVGEEKCQLVGSYTTGNEVVLYLEINDNGVEKFKYFEKVGETWNEVDEKGFDDKFIPLMGGSVTYGTLDLASPDESKVDILRASRNEVEKKEYYPKDTSKITTVMDGNKELWKKDEDYQKFLSATLSSKGKS
;
A
#
# COMPACT_ATOMS: atom_id res chain seq x y z
N MET A 1 -6.57 -7.08 2.89
CA MET A 1 -7.08 -7.59 1.59
C MET A 1 -5.90 -8.22 0.89
N ASP A 2 -6.07 -9.38 0.26
CA ASP A 2 -5.00 -10.00 -0.54
C ASP A 2 -5.31 -9.84 -2.03
N ILE A 3 -4.38 -9.26 -2.78
CA ILE A 3 -4.41 -9.14 -4.25
C ILE A 3 -3.26 -9.98 -4.78
N LYS A 4 -3.55 -10.92 -5.67
CA LYS A 4 -2.52 -11.72 -6.33
C LYS A 4 -2.30 -11.22 -7.75
N ASP A 5 -1.07 -10.87 -8.04
CA ASP A 5 -0.64 -10.36 -9.34
C ASP A 5 -0.37 -11.52 -10.33
N SER A 6 -0.17 -11.16 -11.60
CA SER A 6 0.05 -12.12 -12.69
C SER A 6 1.38 -12.90 -12.59
N ASN A 7 2.35 -12.38 -11.84
CA ASN A 7 3.64 -13.01 -11.56
C ASN A 7 3.61 -13.90 -10.31
N GLY A 8 2.47 -13.94 -9.61
CA GLY A 8 2.27 -14.73 -8.42
C GLY A 8 2.63 -14.02 -7.12
N VAL A 9 2.94 -12.73 -7.17
CA VAL A 9 3.13 -11.87 -5.99
C VAL A 9 1.78 -11.68 -5.32
N VAL A 10 1.74 -11.89 -4.01
CA VAL A 10 0.58 -11.56 -3.17
C VAL A 10 0.87 -10.25 -2.46
N PHE A 11 0.11 -9.21 -2.82
CA PHE A 11 0.04 -7.97 -2.06
C PHE A 11 -1.02 -8.11 -0.96
N SER A 12 -0.66 -7.77 0.27
CA SER A 12 -1.59 -7.74 1.40
C SER A 12 -1.50 -6.42 2.14
N GLU A 13 -2.65 -5.75 2.31
CA GLU A 13 -2.77 -4.53 3.13
C GLU A 13 -3.69 -4.78 4.34
N ILE A 14 -3.23 -4.32 5.50
CA ILE A 14 -3.90 -4.46 6.79
C ILE A 14 -3.91 -3.10 7.49
N THR A 15 -5.11 -2.57 7.73
CA THR A 15 -5.33 -1.36 8.52
C THR A 15 -6.01 -1.74 9.83
N PRO A 16 -5.56 -1.25 10.99
CA PRO A 16 -6.26 -1.43 12.26
C PRO A 16 -7.66 -0.83 12.18
N LYS A 17 -8.61 -1.43 12.90
CA LYS A 17 -9.92 -0.81 13.09
C LYS A 17 -9.78 0.45 13.95
N ASP A 18 -10.71 1.38 13.79
CA ASP A 18 -10.77 2.60 14.60
C ASP A 18 -10.66 2.29 16.11
N GLY A 19 -9.79 3.03 16.79
CA GLY A 19 -9.54 2.88 18.23
C GLY A 19 -8.64 1.70 18.60
N VAL A 20 -8.16 0.91 17.64
CA VAL A 20 -7.18 -0.16 17.88
C VAL A 20 -5.77 0.38 17.76
N LEU A 21 -4.94 0.12 18.76
CA LEU A 21 -3.52 0.47 18.77
C LEU A 21 -2.69 -0.75 18.40
N ILE A 22 -1.89 -0.66 17.33
CA ILE A 22 -0.93 -1.69 16.96
C ILE A 22 0.47 -1.27 17.38
N THR A 23 0.99 -1.97 18.41
CA THR A 23 2.33 -1.76 18.97
C THR A 23 3.33 -2.83 18.56
N SER A 24 2.89 -3.87 17.83
CA SER A 24 3.79 -4.86 17.24
C SER A 24 3.14 -5.47 16.00
N VAL A 25 3.97 -5.76 15.01
CA VAL A 25 3.59 -6.53 13.81
C VAL A 25 4.41 -7.81 13.84
N VAL A 26 3.72 -8.94 13.66
CA VAL A 26 4.33 -10.28 13.65
C VAL A 26 4.00 -10.93 12.31
N TYR A 27 5.03 -11.51 11.67
CA TYR A 27 4.85 -12.30 10.45
C TYR A 27 5.52 -13.67 10.68
N GLY A 28 4.70 -14.70 10.87
CA GLY A 28 5.17 -16.00 11.33
C GLY A 28 5.56 -15.96 12.81
N GLU A 29 6.79 -16.36 13.14
CA GLU A 29 7.27 -16.46 14.54
C GLU A 29 8.14 -15.28 14.98
N THR A 30 8.61 -14.44 14.06
CA THR A 30 9.49 -13.31 14.36
C THR A 30 8.80 -11.97 14.10
N PRO A 31 8.89 -10.99 15.04
CA PRO A 31 8.30 -9.67 14.84
C PRO A 31 9.21 -8.78 13.97
N PRO A 32 8.79 -8.35 12.77
CA PRO A 32 9.50 -7.29 12.05
C PRO A 32 9.47 -5.96 12.80
N PHE A 33 8.42 -5.69 13.59
CA PHE A 33 8.25 -4.40 14.25
C PHE A 33 7.73 -4.56 15.69
N THR A 34 8.37 -3.82 16.59
CA THR A 34 7.87 -3.52 17.94
C THR A 34 8.00 -2.01 18.13
N ALA A 35 6.90 -1.35 18.47
CA ALA A 35 6.84 0.08 18.68
C ALA A 35 7.75 0.50 19.84
N VAL A 36 8.43 1.62 19.66
CA VAL A 36 9.20 2.28 20.72
C VAL A 36 8.59 3.64 21.01
N GLY A 37 8.45 3.99 22.30
CA GLY A 37 7.88 5.28 22.70
C GLY A 37 6.39 5.39 22.36
N GLU A 38 6.03 6.39 21.56
CA GLU A 38 4.65 6.69 21.17
C GLU A 38 4.28 6.20 19.77
N GLU A 39 5.16 5.42 19.14
CA GLU A 39 4.93 4.82 17.83
C GLU A 39 3.67 3.95 17.80
N LYS A 40 2.85 4.16 16.76
CA LYS A 40 1.64 3.38 16.49
C LYS A 40 1.65 3.00 15.02
N CYS A 41 1.56 1.70 14.73
CA CYS A 41 1.37 1.26 13.35
C CYS A 41 -0.08 1.50 12.91
N GLN A 42 -0.26 2.22 11.81
CA GLN A 42 -1.55 2.57 11.23
C GLN A 42 -1.88 1.76 9.97
N LEU A 43 -0.87 1.22 9.32
CA LEU A 43 -1.03 0.39 8.13
C LEU A 43 0.17 -0.53 8.01
N VAL A 44 -0.09 -1.78 7.62
CA VAL A 44 0.94 -2.74 7.20
C VAL A 44 0.62 -3.15 5.78
N GLY A 45 1.60 -3.00 4.89
CA GLY A 45 1.56 -3.56 3.56
C GLY A 45 2.69 -4.57 3.36
N SER A 46 2.41 -5.65 2.65
CA SER A 46 3.41 -6.68 2.34
C SER A 46 3.29 -7.18 0.91
N TYR A 47 4.41 -7.56 0.33
CA TYR A 47 4.51 -8.23 -0.97
C TYR A 47 5.22 -9.57 -0.75
N THR A 48 4.56 -10.66 -1.12
CA THR A 48 5.04 -12.02 -0.89
C THR A 48 5.11 -12.80 -2.21
N THR A 49 6.28 -13.35 -2.54
CA THR A 49 6.45 -14.28 -3.67
C THR A 49 7.27 -15.48 -3.22
N GLY A 50 6.65 -16.67 -3.21
CA GLY A 50 7.32 -17.86 -2.69
C GLY A 50 7.74 -17.65 -1.24
N ASN A 51 9.05 -17.56 -0.99
CA ASN A 51 9.62 -17.34 0.34
C ASN A 51 10.16 -15.91 0.55
N GLU A 52 10.12 -15.06 -0.47
CA GLU A 52 10.56 -13.67 -0.35
C GLU A 52 9.40 -12.81 0.15
N VAL A 53 9.67 -12.01 1.18
CA VAL A 53 8.71 -11.07 1.76
C VAL A 53 9.38 -9.73 1.96
N VAL A 54 8.76 -8.69 1.42
CA VAL A 54 9.07 -7.29 1.75
C VAL A 54 7.85 -6.63 2.34
N LEU A 55 8.07 -5.77 3.32
CA LEU A 55 7.01 -5.22 4.16
C LEU A 55 7.28 -3.73 4.39
N TYR A 56 6.21 -2.93 4.40
CA TYR A 56 6.26 -1.52 4.79
C TYR A 56 5.18 -1.23 5.82
N LEU A 57 5.47 -0.31 6.73
CA LEU A 57 4.53 0.14 7.76
C LEU A 57 4.41 1.64 7.68
N GLU A 58 3.19 2.12 7.80
CA GLU A 58 2.90 3.51 8.16
C GLU A 58 2.81 3.61 9.68
N ILE A 59 3.65 4.47 10.25
CA ILE A 59 3.80 4.67 11.69
C ILE A 59 3.42 6.12 12.02
N ASN A 60 2.51 6.30 12.97
CA ASN A 60 2.32 7.57 13.63
C ASN A 60 3.20 7.62 14.89
N ASP A 61 4.08 8.60 14.98
CA ASP A 61 4.88 8.87 16.15
C ASP A 61 4.53 10.29 16.65
N ASN A 62 3.68 10.35 17.66
CA ASN A 62 3.18 11.60 18.25
C ASN A 62 2.64 12.61 17.20
N GLY A 63 1.82 12.14 16.28
CA GLY A 63 1.24 12.97 15.22
C GLY A 63 2.14 13.14 13.99
N VAL A 64 3.37 12.63 13.99
CA VAL A 64 4.26 12.62 12.82
C VAL A 64 4.13 11.29 12.11
N GLU A 65 3.74 11.31 10.84
CA GLU A 65 3.71 10.13 9.97
C GLU A 65 5.13 9.76 9.51
N LYS A 66 5.45 8.47 9.57
CA LYS A 66 6.72 7.87 9.20
C LYS A 66 6.47 6.56 8.47
N PHE A 67 7.42 6.16 7.62
CA PHE A 67 7.44 4.84 7.02
C PHE A 67 8.62 4.03 7.54
N LYS A 68 8.39 2.75 7.84
CA LYS A 68 9.45 1.76 8.09
C LYS A 68 9.35 0.65 7.06
N TYR A 69 10.50 0.14 6.61
CA TYR A 69 10.57 -0.88 5.58
C TYR A 69 11.40 -2.06 6.06
N PHE A 70 10.99 -3.26 5.67
CA PHE A 70 11.61 -4.49 6.12
C PHE A 70 11.73 -5.49 4.98
N GLU A 71 12.85 -6.22 4.94
CA GLU A 71 13.01 -7.42 4.13
C GLU A 71 13.14 -8.66 5.02
N LYS A 72 12.60 -9.79 4.57
CA LYS A 72 12.86 -11.09 5.19
C LYS A 72 13.99 -11.80 4.44
N VAL A 73 15.10 -12.08 5.13
CA VAL A 73 16.20 -12.89 4.61
C VAL A 73 16.33 -14.15 5.47
N GLY A 74 15.86 -15.28 4.94
CA GLY A 74 15.71 -16.51 5.72
C GLY A 74 14.63 -16.35 6.81
N GLU A 75 15.02 -16.49 8.08
CA GLU A 75 14.12 -16.32 9.24
C GLU A 75 14.26 -14.97 9.94
N THR A 76 15.13 -14.10 9.43
CA THR A 76 15.44 -12.81 10.04
C THR A 76 14.81 -11.67 9.24
N TRP A 77 14.22 -10.73 9.98
CA TRP A 77 13.77 -9.45 9.44
C TRP A 77 14.88 -8.41 9.57
N ASN A 78 15.16 -7.71 8.48
CA ASN A 78 16.08 -6.58 8.48
C ASN A 78 15.30 -5.32 8.16
N GLU A 79 15.42 -4.28 9.00
CA GLU A 79 14.96 -2.94 8.64
C GLU A 79 15.87 -2.39 7.54
N VAL A 80 15.26 -1.91 6.46
CA VAL A 80 15.94 -1.33 5.31
C VAL A 80 15.45 0.09 5.11
N ASP A 81 16.26 0.90 4.42
CA ASP A 81 15.76 2.16 3.91
C ASP A 81 14.83 1.91 2.72
N GLU A 82 14.19 2.97 2.25
CA GLU A 82 13.27 2.88 1.12
C GLU A 82 13.96 2.38 -0.15
N LYS A 83 15.22 2.75 -0.36
CA LYS A 83 15.97 2.29 -1.52
C LYS A 83 16.17 0.77 -1.46
N GLY A 84 16.54 0.25 -0.30
CA GLY A 84 16.66 -1.19 -0.04
C GLY A 84 15.33 -1.91 -0.24
N PHE A 85 14.22 -1.30 0.15
CA PHE A 85 12.89 -1.80 -0.16
C PHE A 85 12.64 -1.85 -1.68
N ASP A 86 12.88 -0.75 -2.40
CA ASP A 86 12.64 -0.66 -3.85
C ASP A 86 13.54 -1.61 -4.65
N ASP A 87 14.80 -1.80 -4.23
CA ASP A 87 15.75 -2.74 -4.82
C ASP A 87 15.26 -4.20 -4.74
N LYS A 88 14.35 -4.52 -3.81
CA LYS A 88 13.70 -5.83 -3.68
C LYS A 88 12.32 -5.86 -4.32
N PHE A 89 11.54 -4.82 -4.09
CA PHE A 89 10.17 -4.69 -4.60
C PHE A 89 10.15 -4.66 -6.13
N ILE A 90 11.01 -3.89 -6.80
CA ILE A 90 10.98 -3.77 -8.26
C ILE A 90 11.23 -5.12 -8.97
N PRO A 91 12.26 -5.92 -8.59
CA PRO A 91 12.43 -7.26 -9.13
C PRO A 91 11.26 -8.20 -8.84
N LEU A 92 10.67 -8.15 -7.64
CA LEU A 92 9.49 -8.96 -7.28
C LEU A 92 8.31 -8.70 -8.23
N MET A 93 8.14 -7.45 -8.67
CA MET A 93 7.11 -7.09 -9.64
C MET A 93 7.51 -7.40 -11.09
N GLY A 94 8.63 -8.08 -11.37
CA GLY A 94 9.05 -8.41 -12.74
C GLY A 94 9.97 -7.38 -13.40
N GLY A 95 10.61 -6.51 -12.61
CA GLY A 95 11.77 -5.72 -13.04
C GLY A 95 11.47 -4.48 -13.89
N SER A 96 10.21 -4.17 -14.19
CA SER A 96 9.83 -2.95 -14.90
C SER A 96 8.55 -2.38 -14.33
N VAL A 97 8.65 -1.21 -13.68
CA VAL A 97 7.48 -0.46 -13.18
C VAL A 97 6.99 0.52 -14.23
N THR A 98 5.68 0.50 -14.50
CA THR A 98 5.05 1.44 -15.43
C THR A 98 4.45 2.60 -14.65
N TYR A 99 4.89 3.82 -14.95
CA TYR A 99 4.36 5.01 -14.30
C TYR A 99 3.04 5.44 -14.94
N GLY A 100 2.06 5.82 -14.14
CA GLY A 100 0.72 6.12 -14.64
C GLY A 100 -0.04 7.17 -13.84
N THR A 101 -1.12 7.64 -14.46
CA THR A 101 -2.13 8.50 -13.83
C THR A 101 -3.37 7.65 -13.55
N LEU A 102 -3.88 7.72 -12.31
CA LEU A 102 -5.20 7.19 -11.96
C LEU A 102 -6.23 8.33 -12.07
N ASP A 103 -7.13 8.25 -13.04
CA ASP A 103 -8.32 9.11 -13.07
C ASP A 103 -9.50 8.39 -12.40
N LEU A 104 -9.98 8.91 -11.27
CA LEU A 104 -11.10 8.32 -10.53
C LEU A 104 -12.42 8.38 -11.31
N ALA A 105 -12.58 9.34 -12.23
CA ALA A 105 -13.75 9.50 -13.07
C ALA A 105 -13.74 8.52 -14.27
N SER A 106 -12.55 8.18 -14.78
CA SER A 106 -12.36 7.28 -15.91
C SER A 106 -11.09 6.43 -15.73
N PRO A 107 -11.10 5.46 -14.81
CA PRO A 107 -9.90 4.71 -14.45
C PRO A 107 -9.44 3.77 -15.56
N ASP A 108 -8.13 3.68 -15.78
CA ASP A 108 -7.51 2.66 -16.63
C ASP A 108 -7.49 1.33 -15.87
N GLU A 109 -8.55 0.53 -16.01
CA GLU A 109 -8.70 -0.76 -15.32
C GLU A 109 -7.64 -1.81 -15.74
N SER A 110 -6.80 -1.53 -16.75
CA SER A 110 -5.62 -2.35 -17.04
C SER A 110 -4.49 -2.14 -16.02
N LYS A 111 -4.48 -1.00 -15.32
CA LYS A 111 -3.45 -0.57 -14.36
C LYS A 111 -3.93 -0.55 -12.92
N VAL A 112 -5.24 -0.66 -12.67
CA VAL A 112 -5.79 -0.67 -11.32
C VAL A 112 -6.85 -1.76 -11.14
N ASP A 113 -6.84 -2.39 -9.98
CA ASP A 113 -7.95 -3.16 -9.45
C ASP A 113 -8.92 -2.21 -8.74
N ILE A 114 -10.22 -2.45 -8.93
CA ILE A 114 -11.28 -1.62 -8.36
C ILE A 114 -12.24 -2.51 -7.58
N LEU A 115 -12.20 -2.39 -6.26
CA LEU A 115 -13.25 -2.95 -5.41
C LEU A 115 -14.41 -1.99 -5.29
N ARG A 116 -15.63 -2.51 -5.40
CA ARG A 116 -16.87 -1.74 -5.29
C ARG A 116 -17.73 -2.31 -4.17
N ALA A 117 -18.15 -1.47 -3.25
CA ALA A 117 -19.06 -1.81 -2.17
C ALA A 117 -20.20 -0.79 -2.10
N SER A 118 -21.40 -1.25 -1.78
CA SER A 118 -22.56 -0.37 -1.56
C SER A 118 -23.17 -0.64 -0.19
N ARG A 119 -23.41 0.43 0.59
CA ARG A 119 -24.14 0.34 1.86
C ARG A 119 -24.90 1.63 2.10
N ASN A 120 -26.19 1.53 2.44
CA ASN A 120 -27.04 2.66 2.82
C ASN A 120 -26.96 3.84 1.82
N GLU A 121 -27.14 3.57 0.51
CA GLU A 121 -27.09 4.57 -0.59
C GLU A 121 -25.72 5.21 -0.85
N VAL A 122 -24.69 4.81 -0.10
CA VAL A 122 -23.30 5.20 -0.35
C VAL A 122 -22.64 4.12 -1.19
N GLU A 123 -22.08 4.52 -2.33
CA GLU A 123 -21.18 3.71 -3.13
C GLU A 123 -19.73 4.01 -2.70
N LYS A 124 -18.97 2.97 -2.39
CA LYS A 124 -17.55 3.02 -2.08
C LYS A 124 -16.79 2.32 -3.19
N LYS A 125 -15.77 2.98 -3.74
CA LYS A 125 -14.80 2.41 -4.69
C LYS A 125 -13.42 2.49 -4.07
N GLU A 126 -12.71 1.37 -4.02
CA GLU A 126 -11.32 1.30 -3.58
C GLU A 126 -10.46 0.92 -4.78
N TYR A 127 -9.43 1.70 -5.06
CA TYR A 127 -8.56 1.58 -6.22
C TYR A 127 -7.18 1.18 -5.75
N TYR A 128 -6.65 0.10 -6.33
CA TYR A 128 -5.34 -0.44 -6.01
C TYR A 128 -4.54 -0.58 -7.31
N PRO A 129 -3.29 -0.09 -7.41
CA PRO A 129 -2.47 -0.35 -8.58
C PRO A 129 -2.26 -1.84 -8.83
N LYS A 130 -2.37 -2.26 -10.09
CA LYS A 130 -2.08 -3.63 -10.54
C LYS A 130 -0.60 -3.83 -10.79
N ASP A 131 -0.10 -5.00 -10.44
CA ASP A 131 1.22 -5.50 -10.81
C ASP A 131 2.29 -4.37 -10.69
N THR A 132 2.95 -4.07 -11.80
CA THR A 132 4.03 -3.10 -11.95
C THR A 132 3.58 -1.65 -12.06
N SER A 133 2.30 -1.34 -11.92
CA SER A 133 1.77 0.00 -12.12
C SER A 133 2.12 0.88 -10.92
N LYS A 134 3.02 1.86 -11.12
CA LYS A 134 3.30 2.93 -10.15
C LYS A 134 2.47 4.16 -10.51
N ILE A 135 1.42 4.44 -9.75
CA ILE A 135 0.63 5.66 -9.94
C ILE A 135 1.41 6.86 -9.36
N THR A 136 1.65 7.87 -10.19
CA THR A 136 2.37 9.12 -9.81
C THR A 136 1.46 10.33 -9.79
N THR A 137 0.20 10.18 -10.24
CA THR A 137 -0.78 11.24 -10.27
C THR A 137 -2.18 10.66 -10.11
N VAL A 138 -3.02 11.30 -9.31
CA VAL A 138 -4.43 10.96 -9.12
C VAL A 138 -5.27 12.16 -9.54
N MET A 139 -6.23 11.91 -10.41
CA MET A 139 -7.14 12.89 -10.98
C MET A 139 -8.60 12.51 -10.66
N ASP A 140 -9.50 13.48 -10.70
CA ASP A 140 -10.94 13.29 -10.83
C ASP A 140 -11.40 14.09 -12.07
N GLY A 141 -11.41 13.42 -13.22
CA GLY A 141 -11.53 14.03 -14.53
C GLY A 141 -10.41 15.03 -14.77
N ASN A 142 -10.77 16.32 -14.89
CA ASN A 142 -9.80 17.39 -15.15
C ASN A 142 -9.15 17.97 -13.88
N LYS A 143 -9.51 17.47 -12.70
CA LYS A 143 -9.01 17.99 -11.43
C LYS A 143 -7.89 17.10 -10.88
N GLU A 144 -6.70 17.65 -10.67
CA GLU A 144 -5.63 16.96 -9.94
C GLU A 144 -5.97 16.92 -8.44
N LEU A 145 -5.94 15.71 -7.86
CA LEU A 145 -6.15 15.49 -6.44
C LEU A 145 -4.84 15.22 -5.70
N TRP A 146 -3.91 14.51 -6.36
CA TRP A 146 -2.61 14.19 -5.81
C TRP A 146 -1.59 14.03 -6.94
N LYS A 147 -0.36 14.46 -6.68
CA LYS A 147 0.78 14.21 -7.55
C LYS A 147 1.99 13.91 -6.68
N LYS A 148 2.74 12.89 -7.07
CA LYS A 148 4.02 12.57 -6.44
C LYS A 148 4.94 13.79 -6.57
N ASP A 149 5.30 14.39 -5.45
CA ASP A 149 6.22 15.55 -5.38
C ASP A 149 7.63 15.11 -5.03
N GLU A 150 7.74 14.10 -4.14
CA GLU A 150 9.01 13.57 -3.67
C GLU A 150 9.19 12.11 -4.08
N ASP A 151 10.44 11.71 -4.31
CA ASP A 151 10.76 10.35 -4.77
C ASP A 151 10.29 9.25 -3.81
N TYR A 152 10.20 9.58 -2.52
CA TYR A 152 9.76 8.67 -1.47
C TYR A 152 8.24 8.48 -1.38
N GLN A 153 7.46 9.33 -2.04
CA GLN A 153 6.01 9.24 -1.98
C GLN A 153 5.52 8.13 -2.91
N LYS A 154 4.68 7.25 -2.38
CA LYS A 154 4.08 6.14 -3.13
C LYS A 154 2.56 6.22 -3.04
N PHE A 155 1.90 6.05 -4.18
CA PHE A 155 0.47 5.80 -4.20
C PHE A 155 0.23 4.33 -3.88
N LEU A 156 -0.51 4.05 -2.80
CA LEU A 156 -0.85 2.70 -2.34
C LEU A 156 -2.26 2.32 -2.76
N SER A 157 -3.22 3.18 -2.42
CA SER A 157 -4.61 3.02 -2.80
C SER A 157 -5.33 4.37 -2.80
N ALA A 158 -6.52 4.40 -3.42
CA ALA A 158 -7.47 5.49 -3.24
C ALA A 158 -8.81 4.92 -2.82
N THR A 159 -9.53 5.63 -1.97
CA THR A 159 -10.91 5.33 -1.61
C THR A 159 -11.81 6.49 -2.00
N LEU A 160 -12.76 6.24 -2.90
CA LEU A 160 -13.82 7.18 -3.26
C LEU A 160 -15.14 6.74 -2.62
N SER A 161 -15.76 7.61 -1.85
CA SER A 161 -17.13 7.40 -1.34
C SER A 161 -18.05 8.45 -1.93
N SER A 162 -19.14 8.02 -2.55
CA SER A 162 -20.15 8.90 -3.14
C SER A 162 -21.54 8.49 -2.69
N LYS A 163 -22.40 9.48 -2.45
CA LYS A 163 -23.83 9.26 -2.28
C LYS A 163 -24.51 9.73 -3.57
N GLY A 164 -25.38 8.90 -4.14
CA GLY A 164 -26.20 9.33 -5.28
C GLY A 164 -26.88 10.65 -4.96
N LYS A 165 -26.90 11.60 -5.90
CA LYS A 165 -27.74 12.79 -5.75
C LYS A 165 -29.19 12.30 -5.68
N SER A 166 -29.86 12.60 -4.56
CA SER A 166 -31.32 12.53 -4.46
C SER A 166 -31.97 13.44 -5.49
#